data_AF-A0A7X8HPX6-F1
#
_entry.id   AF-A0A7X8HPX6-F1
#
_cell.length_a   1.000
_cell.length_b   1.000
_cell.length_c   1.000
_cell.angle_alpha   90.00
_cell.angle_beta   90.00
_cell.angle_gamma   90.00
#
_symmetry.space_group_name_H-M   'P 1'
#
loop_
_entity.id
_entity.type
_entity.pdbx_description
1 polymer ?
#
loop_
_entity_poly.entity_id
_entity_poly.type
_entity_poly.pdbx_seq_one_letter_code
_entity_poly.pdbx_strand_id
1 'polypeptide(L)'
;MHYNRGFVVINSLLVMSIILIFSSFLFYMANMEYLILGSSQDSVQVYYLAESKIYTVLNMEYYHDLLSLRIEEFLKTGIFDTRPIDIRTQDLLMEDGNRKVDLAFDIEDDRRILKLTTFSEYNGIRHNLMSKLYILNDFYELGIPMVSEYNVPGDRLKDYNDYMDALQEQIRVPFDARYTIGIDGSDYDRINIVVEANGDAYAEYFRDDIEIPKKREYIGAKNENDRIFLVAKPDNLRSKTICIVADEGVDRAVLKGTLYIEGDIWILGNVDIEGILIIDNGSIIVDPSMEFHCNGLMLTRNFSFEGDNIAINYDAKKIKRCGVHIPGFIDLRMKLIKRK
;
A
#
# COMPACT_ATOMS: atom_id res chain seq x y z
N MET A 1 93.61 24.61 -7.80
CA MET A 1 92.68 23.65 -7.16
C MET A 1 91.36 24.28 -6.63
N HIS A 2 91.02 25.54 -6.97
CA HIS A 2 89.82 26.22 -6.42
C HIS A 2 88.60 26.31 -7.37
N TYR A 3 88.71 25.91 -8.65
CA TYR A 3 87.64 26.10 -9.64
C TYR A 3 86.49 25.07 -9.55
N ASN A 4 86.73 23.86 -9.02
CA ASN A 4 85.69 22.82 -8.91
C ASN A 4 84.77 22.98 -7.69
N ARG A 5 85.18 23.70 -6.64
CA ARG A 5 84.37 23.80 -5.40
C ARG A 5 83.15 24.70 -5.58
N GLY A 6 83.26 25.81 -6.33
CA GLY A 6 82.12 26.69 -6.62
C GLY A 6 81.06 26.03 -7.48
N PHE A 7 81.46 25.23 -8.48
CA PHE A 7 80.55 24.51 -9.36
C PHE A 7 79.80 23.37 -8.64
N VAL A 8 80.46 22.67 -7.71
CA VAL A 8 79.82 21.64 -6.87
C VAL A 8 78.79 22.26 -5.92
N VAL A 9 79.08 23.43 -5.33
CA VAL A 9 78.15 24.13 -4.44
C VAL A 9 76.90 24.59 -5.20
N ILE A 10 77.05 25.15 -6.41
CA ILE A 10 75.92 25.57 -7.25
C ILE A 10 75.04 24.38 -7.62
N ASN A 11 75.63 23.27 -8.07
CA ASN A 11 74.88 22.06 -8.40
C ASN A 11 74.18 21.45 -7.17
N SER A 12 74.83 21.45 -5.99
CA SER A 12 74.18 20.98 -4.76
C SER A 12 72.99 21.84 -4.34
N LEU A 13 73.08 23.17 -4.53
CA LEU A 13 71.99 24.10 -4.27
C LEU A 13 70.82 23.85 -5.22
N LEU A 14 71.12 23.67 -6.51
CA LEU A 14 70.12 23.36 -7.54
C LEU A 14 69.39 22.05 -7.24
N VAL A 15 70.13 20.98 -6.93
CA VAL A 15 69.53 19.68 -6.55
C VAL A 15 68.71 19.81 -5.27
N MET A 16 69.19 20.53 -4.26
CA MET A 16 68.47 20.73 -3.01
C MET A 16 67.19 21.56 -3.21
N SER A 17 67.22 22.59 -4.04
CA SER A 17 66.03 23.35 -4.43
C SER A 17 65.02 22.49 -5.18
N ILE A 18 65.48 21.64 -6.10
CA ILE A 18 64.60 20.69 -6.80
C ILE A 18 63.96 19.72 -5.81
N ILE A 19 64.73 19.14 -4.88
CA ILE A 19 64.22 18.23 -3.85
C ILE A 19 63.20 18.94 -2.95
N LEU A 20 63.45 20.18 -2.54
CA LEU A 20 62.51 20.97 -1.73
C LEU A 20 61.21 21.25 -2.48
N ILE A 21 61.27 21.64 -3.75
CA ILE A 21 60.09 21.87 -4.58
C ILE A 21 59.26 20.58 -4.70
N PHE A 22 59.90 19.45 -4.99
CA PHE A 22 59.20 18.16 -5.08
C PHE A 22 58.62 17.73 -3.73
N SER A 23 59.34 17.93 -2.63
CA SER A 23 58.84 17.61 -1.28
C SER A 23 57.62 18.47 -0.91
N SER A 24 57.67 19.78 -1.16
CA SER A 24 56.53 20.68 -0.94
C SER A 24 55.35 20.32 -1.83
N PHE A 25 55.59 19.94 -3.09
CA PHE A 25 54.54 19.47 -4.00
C PHE A 25 53.89 18.17 -3.53
N LEU A 26 54.68 17.18 -3.09
CA LEU A 26 54.16 15.92 -2.54
C LEU A 26 53.35 16.16 -1.26
N PHE A 27 53.83 17.03 -0.36
CA PHE A 27 53.10 17.39 0.85
C PHE A 27 51.77 18.08 0.53
N TYR A 28 51.76 18.97 -0.47
CA TYR A 28 50.53 19.61 -0.94
C TYR A 28 49.54 18.58 -1.51
N MET A 29 50.01 17.67 -2.37
CA MET A 29 49.18 16.60 -2.94
C MET A 29 48.59 15.70 -1.85
N ALA A 30 49.40 15.27 -0.88
CA ALA A 30 48.94 14.44 0.23
C ALA A 30 47.87 15.13 1.08
N ASN A 31 48.02 16.43 1.35
CA ASN A 31 47.00 17.21 2.08
C ASN A 31 45.69 17.34 1.28
N MET A 32 45.79 17.57 -0.04
CA MET A 32 44.60 17.66 -0.90
C MET A 32 43.87 16.32 -0.96
N GLU A 33 44.59 15.21 -1.12
CA GLU A 33 44.00 13.87 -1.06
C GLU A 33 43.33 13.59 0.28
N TYR A 34 43.97 13.95 1.39
CA TYR A 34 43.38 13.81 2.72
C TYR A 34 42.06 14.59 2.86
N LEU A 35 42.02 15.84 2.39
CA LEU A 35 40.80 16.66 2.42
C LEU A 35 39.68 16.09 1.52
N ILE A 36 40.03 15.59 0.33
CA ILE A 36 39.07 14.95 -0.59
C ILE A 36 38.50 13.68 0.06
N LEU A 37 39.36 12.84 0.64
CA LEU A 37 38.94 11.62 1.33
C LEU A 37 38.04 11.94 2.53
N GLY A 38 38.41 12.93 3.35
CA GLY A 38 37.59 13.38 4.47
C GLY A 38 36.23 13.89 4.03
N SER A 39 36.19 14.78 3.04
CA SER A 39 34.93 15.30 2.47
C SER A 39 34.07 14.19 1.85
N SER A 40 34.68 13.19 1.23
CA SER A 40 33.99 12.03 0.69
C SER A 40 33.38 11.16 1.81
N GLN A 41 34.12 10.90 2.89
CA GLN A 41 33.63 10.17 4.05
C GLN A 41 32.46 10.91 4.71
N ASP A 42 32.62 12.21 4.94
CA ASP A 42 31.57 13.06 5.50
C ASP A 42 30.32 13.06 4.60
N SER A 43 30.49 13.18 3.27
CA SER A 43 29.37 13.11 2.33
C SER A 43 28.63 11.77 2.36
N VAL A 44 29.33 10.66 2.59
CA VAL A 44 28.72 9.34 2.73
C VAL A 44 27.99 9.25 4.07
N GLN A 45 28.58 9.77 5.14
CA GLN A 45 27.96 9.81 6.46
C GLN A 45 26.64 10.59 6.44
N VAL A 46 26.62 11.79 5.87
CA VAL A 46 25.40 12.60 5.75
C VAL A 46 24.29 11.86 4.99
N TYR A 47 24.67 11.15 3.92
CA TYR A 47 23.71 10.37 3.14
C TYR A 47 23.04 9.29 4.01
N TYR A 48 23.83 8.53 4.78
CA TYR A 48 23.30 7.49 5.66
C TYR A 48 22.47 8.06 6.81
N LEU A 49 22.80 9.24 7.36
CA LEU A 49 21.99 9.92 8.36
C LEU A 49 20.62 10.34 7.81
N ALA A 50 20.57 10.81 6.57
CA ALA A 50 19.30 11.16 5.93
C ALA A 50 18.48 9.90 5.61
N GLU A 51 19.13 8.84 5.13
CA GLU A 51 18.51 7.57 4.80
C GLU A 51 17.96 6.87 6.05
N SER A 52 18.69 6.89 7.16
CA SER A 52 18.24 6.27 8.41
C SER A 52 16.92 6.86 8.90
N LYS A 53 16.70 8.17 8.74
CA LYS A 53 15.42 8.81 9.10
C LYS A 53 14.24 8.30 8.30
N ILE A 54 14.45 8.03 7.01
CA ILE A 54 13.41 7.42 6.16
C ILE A 54 13.11 6.01 6.66
N TYR A 55 14.14 5.20 6.94
CA TYR A 55 13.94 3.86 7.50
C TYR A 55 13.30 3.88 8.90
N THR A 56 13.63 4.85 9.75
CA THR A 56 12.98 5.05 11.06
C THR A 56 11.48 5.25 10.89
N VAL A 57 11.06 6.10 9.94
CA VAL A 57 9.64 6.34 9.66
C VAL A 57 8.93 5.09 9.13
N LEU A 58 9.61 4.29 8.32
CA LEU A 58 9.02 3.12 7.66
C LEU A 58 8.96 1.88 8.55
N ASN A 59 9.94 1.69 9.45
CA ASN A 59 10.15 0.41 10.13
C ASN A 59 9.87 0.45 11.64
N MET A 60 9.92 1.63 12.29
CA MET A 60 9.57 1.71 13.71
C MET A 60 8.06 1.88 13.87
N GLU A 61 7.44 0.97 14.64
CA GLU A 61 5.99 0.84 14.86
C GLU A 61 5.29 2.19 15.06
N TYR A 62 5.76 3.01 16.00
CA TYR A 62 5.13 4.31 16.30
C TYR A 62 5.03 5.26 15.09
N TYR A 63 6.09 5.37 14.28
CA TYR A 63 6.09 6.26 13.12
C TYR A 63 5.39 5.61 11.92
N HIS A 64 5.51 4.29 11.80
CA HIS A 64 4.82 3.51 10.79
C HIS A 64 3.30 3.63 10.96
N ASP A 65 2.77 3.49 12.17
CA ASP A 65 1.34 3.63 12.46
C ASP A 65 0.83 5.04 12.13
N LEU A 66 1.60 6.08 12.49
CA LEU A 66 1.27 7.46 12.15
C LEU A 66 1.23 7.68 10.62
N LEU A 67 2.17 7.07 9.90
CA LEU A 67 2.20 7.13 8.44
C LEU A 67 1.01 6.38 7.84
N SER A 68 0.73 5.16 8.32
CA SER A 68 -0.37 4.31 7.88
C SER A 68 -1.71 4.99 8.05
N LEU A 69 -1.98 5.59 9.22
CA LEU A 69 -3.21 6.35 9.46
C LEU A 69 -3.45 7.47 8.44
N ARG A 70 -2.38 8.20 8.06
CA ARG A 70 -2.48 9.27 7.07
C ARG A 70 -2.70 8.75 5.65
N ILE A 71 -2.08 7.62 5.31
CA ILE A 71 -2.33 6.94 4.04
C ILE A 71 -3.79 6.47 3.99
N GLU A 72 -4.29 5.85 5.05
CA GLU A 72 -5.67 5.39 5.14
C GLU A 72 -6.66 6.53 4.93
N GLU A 73 -6.49 7.63 5.66
CA GLU A 73 -7.37 8.80 5.56
C GLU A 73 -7.36 9.38 4.15
N PHE A 74 -6.18 9.46 3.52
CA PHE A 74 -6.04 9.91 2.15
C PHE A 74 -6.72 8.97 1.14
N LEU A 75 -6.62 7.66 1.31
CA LEU A 75 -7.28 6.69 0.43
C LEU A 75 -8.82 6.74 0.59
N LYS A 76 -9.31 6.95 1.81
CA LYS A 76 -10.75 7.07 2.12
C LYS A 76 -11.36 8.39 1.60
N THR A 77 -10.69 9.52 1.85
CA THR A 77 -11.26 10.87 1.65
C THR A 77 -10.69 11.61 0.44
N GLY A 78 -9.47 11.27 0.03
CA GLY A 78 -8.68 12.05 -0.94
C GLY A 78 -7.96 13.25 -0.35
N ILE A 79 -8.15 13.55 0.95
CA ILE A 79 -7.51 14.67 1.66
C ILE A 79 -6.23 14.16 2.33
N PHE A 80 -5.13 14.89 2.18
CA PHE A 80 -3.83 14.48 2.72
C PHE A 80 -3.29 15.47 3.76
N ASP A 81 -2.83 14.93 4.89
CA ASP A 81 -2.10 15.68 5.90
C ASP A 81 -0.60 15.78 5.54
N THR A 82 -0.21 16.93 4.99
CA THR A 82 1.16 17.24 4.57
C THR A 82 2.09 17.62 5.73
N ARG A 83 1.63 17.60 6.99
CA ARG A 83 2.51 17.93 8.11
C ARG A 83 3.69 16.97 8.14
N PRO A 84 4.93 17.41 8.43
CA PRO A 84 6.04 16.49 8.57
C PRO A 84 5.83 15.52 9.74
N ILE A 85 6.44 14.34 9.64
CA ILE A 85 6.66 13.46 10.78
C ILE A 85 7.91 13.97 11.51
N ASP A 86 7.77 14.23 12.81
CA ASP A 86 8.85 14.66 13.69
C ASP A 86 9.43 13.45 14.44
N ILE A 87 10.66 13.08 14.11
CA ILE A 87 11.40 11.99 14.74
C ILE A 87 11.94 12.47 16.08
N ARG A 88 11.73 11.70 17.15
CA ARG A 88 12.26 12.02 18.48
C ARG A 88 13.78 12.00 18.47
N THR A 89 14.40 12.88 19.25
CA THR A 89 15.87 13.00 19.33
C THR A 89 16.56 11.67 19.70
N GLN A 90 15.93 10.86 20.54
CA GLN A 90 16.44 9.54 20.94
C GLN A 90 16.49 8.50 19.80
N ASP A 91 15.67 8.69 18.76
CA ASP A 91 15.55 7.75 17.64
C ASP A 91 16.38 8.21 16.43
N LEU A 92 17.07 9.35 16.54
CA LEU A 92 18.01 9.85 15.55
C LEU A 92 19.39 9.19 15.70
N LEU A 93 20.07 9.00 14.58
CA LEU A 93 21.47 8.59 14.58
C LEU A 93 22.37 9.83 14.75
N MET A 94 23.36 9.71 15.63
CA MET A 94 24.36 10.76 15.89
C MET A 94 23.73 12.11 16.31
N GLU A 95 24.52 13.18 16.31
CA GLU A 95 24.05 14.55 16.56
C GLU A 95 23.37 15.17 15.33
N ASP A 96 22.53 14.42 14.60
CA ASP A 96 21.76 14.99 13.48
C ASP A 96 20.73 16.01 14.01
N GLY A 97 20.84 17.26 13.57
CA GLY A 97 19.96 18.34 14.00
C GLY A 97 18.58 18.32 13.34
N ASN A 98 18.41 17.68 12.17
CA ASN A 98 17.14 17.71 11.46
C ASN A 98 16.26 16.49 11.80
N ARG A 99 15.17 16.75 12.50
CA ARG A 99 14.21 15.75 12.99
C ARG A 99 13.05 15.48 12.03
N LYS A 100 12.92 16.23 10.94
CA LYS A 100 11.70 16.22 10.12
C LYS A 100 11.83 15.33 8.89
N VAL A 101 10.76 14.59 8.62
CA VAL A 101 10.51 13.91 7.36
C VAL A 101 9.21 14.47 6.76
N ASP A 102 9.35 15.21 5.67
CA ASP A 102 8.22 15.76 4.94
C ASP A 102 7.59 14.68 4.05
N LEU A 103 6.27 14.75 3.89
CA LEU A 103 5.51 13.80 3.08
C LEU A 103 4.80 14.52 1.95
N ALA A 104 4.80 13.89 0.78
CA ALA A 104 3.98 14.33 -0.35
C ALA A 104 3.46 13.11 -1.11
N PHE A 105 2.26 13.22 -1.67
CA PHE A 105 1.73 12.24 -2.61
C PHE A 105 1.95 12.75 -4.03
N ASP A 106 2.29 11.84 -4.93
CA ASP A 106 2.37 12.13 -6.35
C ASP A 106 1.78 10.97 -7.17
N ILE A 107 1.59 11.19 -8.46
CA ILE A 107 1.15 10.18 -9.42
C ILE A 107 2.28 9.96 -10.41
N GLU A 108 2.78 8.72 -10.50
CA GLU A 108 3.78 8.30 -11.48
C GLU A 108 3.28 7.02 -12.14
N ASP A 109 3.26 7.00 -13.48
CA ASP A 109 2.81 5.84 -14.27
C ASP A 109 1.39 5.37 -13.87
N ASP A 110 0.47 6.32 -13.65
CA ASP A 110 -0.90 6.12 -13.13
C ASP A 110 -1.00 5.48 -11.73
N ARG A 111 0.14 5.25 -11.07
CA ARG A 111 0.23 4.74 -9.71
C ARG A 111 0.42 5.86 -8.71
N ARG A 112 -0.21 5.72 -7.54
CA ARG A 112 0.01 6.67 -6.44
C ARG A 112 1.28 6.32 -5.71
N ILE A 113 2.17 7.30 -5.58
CA ILE A 113 3.42 7.16 -4.85
C ILE A 113 3.47 8.10 -3.65
N LEU A 114 4.06 7.61 -2.57
CA LEU A 114 4.40 8.41 -1.41
C LEU A 114 5.84 8.88 -1.54
N LYS A 115 6.06 10.18 -1.42
CA LYS A 115 7.38 10.80 -1.37
C LYS A 115 7.71 11.16 0.07
N LEU A 116 8.80 10.63 0.56
CA LEU A 116 9.40 11.02 1.83
C LEU A 116 10.64 11.84 1.54
N THR A 117 10.69 13.08 2.03
CA THR A 117 11.85 13.96 1.86
C THR A 117 12.42 14.39 3.20
N THR A 118 13.74 14.34 3.31
CA THR A 118 14.46 14.81 4.48
C THR A 118 15.85 15.31 4.08
N PHE A 119 16.59 15.86 5.03
CA PHE A 119 17.98 16.24 4.82
C PHE A 119 18.77 16.02 6.10
N SER A 120 20.07 15.85 5.98
CA SER A 120 21.00 15.81 7.12
C SER A 120 22.17 16.73 6.86
N GLU A 121 22.85 17.12 7.94
CA GLU A 121 24.05 17.95 7.90
C GLU A 121 25.11 17.36 8.82
N TYR A 122 26.35 17.26 8.32
CA TYR A 122 27.50 16.78 9.08
C TYR A 122 28.75 17.50 8.56
N ASN A 123 29.57 18.06 9.45
CA ASN A 123 30.77 18.83 9.12
C ASN A 123 30.57 19.88 8.02
N GLY A 124 29.41 20.56 8.01
CA GLY A 124 29.07 21.60 7.03
C GLY A 124 28.66 21.06 5.64
N ILE A 125 28.60 19.74 5.45
CA ILE A 125 28.06 19.10 4.25
C ILE A 125 26.60 18.77 4.48
N ARG A 126 25.73 19.19 3.56
CA ARG A 126 24.29 18.91 3.59
C ARG A 126 23.86 18.09 2.39
N HIS A 127 23.11 17.01 2.62
CA HIS A 127 22.44 16.26 1.55
C HIS A 127 20.93 16.23 1.79
N ASN A 128 20.18 16.50 0.72
CA ASN A 128 18.74 16.31 0.69
C ASN A 128 18.45 14.94 0.06
N LEU A 129 17.62 14.16 0.72
CA LEU A 129 17.25 12.82 0.29
C LEU A 129 15.75 12.77 0.00
N MET A 130 15.39 12.03 -1.04
CA MET A 130 14.02 11.74 -1.42
C MET A 130 13.87 10.24 -1.63
N SER A 131 12.95 9.63 -0.90
CA SER A 131 12.48 8.28 -1.14
C SER A 131 11.09 8.31 -1.79
N LYS A 132 10.87 7.42 -2.75
CA LYS A 132 9.57 7.17 -3.37
C LYS A 132 9.12 5.77 -3.01
N LEU A 133 7.88 5.63 -2.56
CA LEU A 133 7.27 4.37 -2.20
C LEU A 133 6.00 4.12 -3.00
N TYR A 134 5.80 2.89 -3.41
CA TYR A 134 4.47 2.39 -3.75
C TYR A 134 3.68 2.19 -2.46
N ILE A 135 2.38 2.43 -2.56
CA ILE A 135 1.49 2.46 -1.40
C ILE A 135 0.59 1.24 -1.36
N LEU A 136 0.18 0.78 -2.54
CA LEU A 136 -0.79 -0.28 -2.70
C LEU A 136 -0.12 -1.53 -3.23
N ASN A 137 -0.65 -2.66 -2.80
CA ASN A 137 -0.33 -3.94 -3.40
C ASN A 137 -0.68 -3.91 -4.90
N ASP A 138 0.27 -4.37 -5.72
CA ASP A 138 0.19 -4.28 -7.17
C ASP A 138 -1.04 -4.99 -7.75
N PHE A 139 -1.56 -6.05 -7.12
CA PHE A 139 -2.74 -6.76 -7.62
C PHE A 139 -3.97 -5.85 -7.74
N TYR A 140 -4.05 -4.79 -6.92
CA TYR A 140 -5.12 -3.80 -6.97
C TYR A 140 -4.87 -2.68 -7.99
N GLU A 141 -3.65 -2.57 -8.52
CA GLU A 141 -3.21 -1.54 -9.47
C GLU A 141 -2.87 -2.12 -10.87
N LEU A 142 -3.21 -3.38 -11.17
CA LEU A 142 -3.00 -4.00 -12.49
C LEU A 142 -3.84 -3.38 -13.61
N GLY A 143 -4.89 -2.62 -13.28
CA GLY A 143 -5.78 -2.00 -14.26
C GLY A 143 -6.74 -2.97 -14.96
N ILE A 144 -6.80 -4.23 -14.51
CA ILE A 144 -7.73 -5.25 -15.01
C ILE A 144 -8.92 -5.40 -14.05
N PRO A 145 -10.15 -5.58 -14.56
CA PRO A 145 -11.38 -5.61 -13.74
C PRO A 145 -11.50 -6.85 -12.85
N MET A 146 -10.91 -7.97 -13.28
CA MET A 146 -10.90 -9.24 -12.55
C MET A 146 -9.46 -9.72 -12.47
N VAL A 147 -9.02 -10.14 -11.29
CA VAL A 147 -7.70 -10.72 -11.03
C VAL A 147 -7.90 -12.16 -10.58
N SER A 148 -7.22 -13.10 -11.23
CA SER A 148 -7.34 -14.53 -11.00
C SER A 148 -6.08 -15.27 -11.41
N GLU A 149 -5.98 -16.54 -11.00
CA GLU A 149 -4.88 -17.43 -11.38
C GLU A 149 -4.70 -17.56 -12.90
N TYR A 150 -5.72 -17.25 -13.69
CA TYR A 150 -5.70 -17.33 -15.15
C TYR A 150 -5.18 -16.06 -15.85
N ASN A 151 -5.22 -14.91 -15.19
CA ASN A 151 -4.86 -13.63 -15.80
C ASN A 151 -3.70 -12.91 -15.12
N VAL A 152 -3.28 -13.37 -13.93
CA VAL A 152 -2.03 -12.95 -13.31
C VAL A 152 -0.85 -13.52 -14.12
N PRO A 153 0.20 -12.72 -14.37
CA PRO A 153 1.43 -13.22 -15.01
C PRO A 153 1.99 -14.44 -14.28
N GLY A 154 2.43 -15.47 -15.02
CA GLY A 154 2.83 -16.75 -14.43
C GLY A 154 3.99 -16.66 -13.43
N ASP A 155 4.88 -15.67 -13.58
CA ASP A 155 5.95 -15.37 -12.63
C ASP A 155 5.45 -14.78 -11.29
N ARG A 156 4.22 -14.26 -11.27
CA ARG A 156 3.55 -13.69 -10.10
C ARG A 156 2.44 -14.58 -9.52
N LEU A 157 2.17 -15.73 -10.14
CA LEU A 157 1.10 -16.63 -9.69
C LEU A 157 1.32 -17.11 -8.25
N LYS A 158 2.56 -17.40 -7.88
CA LYS A 158 2.91 -17.78 -6.51
C LYS A 158 2.61 -16.65 -5.53
N ASP A 159 3.06 -15.43 -5.83
CA ASP A 159 2.81 -14.26 -4.98
C ASP A 159 1.31 -13.99 -4.81
N TYR A 160 0.52 -14.24 -5.86
CA TYR A 160 -0.94 -14.11 -5.82
C TYR A 160 -1.57 -15.15 -4.89
N ASN A 161 -1.16 -16.41 -5.01
CA ASN A 161 -1.68 -17.47 -4.16
C ASN A 161 -1.25 -17.30 -2.70
N ASP A 162 0.02 -16.94 -2.45
CA ASP A 162 0.53 -16.60 -1.12
C ASP A 162 -0.25 -15.40 -0.51
N TYR A 163 -0.63 -14.41 -1.34
CA TYR A 163 -1.47 -13.30 -0.91
C TYR A 163 -2.90 -13.73 -0.57
N MET A 164 -3.53 -14.56 -1.41
CA MET A 164 -4.88 -15.07 -1.16
C MET A 164 -4.93 -15.95 0.10
N ASP A 165 -3.90 -16.77 0.35
CA ASP A 165 -3.76 -17.55 1.59
C ASP A 165 -3.64 -16.63 2.82
N ALA A 166 -2.75 -15.63 2.77
CA ALA A 166 -2.60 -14.67 3.86
C ALA A 166 -3.90 -13.88 4.10
N LEU A 167 -4.61 -13.53 3.03
CA LEU A 167 -5.89 -12.85 3.12
C LEU A 167 -6.94 -13.73 3.79
N GLN A 168 -7.05 -14.99 3.41
CA GLN A 168 -7.93 -15.98 4.02
C GLN A 168 -7.67 -16.15 5.52
N GLU A 169 -6.42 -16.11 5.96
CA GLU A 169 -6.10 -16.18 7.39
C GLU A 169 -6.42 -14.88 8.15
N GLN A 170 -6.12 -13.73 7.55
CA GLN A 170 -6.06 -12.45 8.26
C GLN A 170 -7.32 -11.60 8.13
N ILE A 171 -8.15 -11.78 7.10
CA ILE A 171 -9.30 -10.89 6.89
C ILE A 171 -10.33 -11.07 8.00
N ARG A 172 -10.70 -9.94 8.61
CA ARG A 172 -11.68 -9.82 9.68
C ARG A 172 -12.53 -8.59 9.41
N VAL A 173 -13.74 -8.60 9.95
CA VAL A 173 -14.58 -7.42 9.96
C VAL A 173 -13.88 -6.31 10.77
N PRO A 174 -13.70 -5.10 10.22
CA PRO A 174 -12.98 -4.05 10.91
C PRO A 174 -13.76 -3.56 12.13
N PHE A 175 -13.07 -3.41 13.26
CA PHE A 175 -13.66 -2.89 14.49
C PHE A 175 -13.68 -1.36 14.45
N ASP A 176 -14.84 -0.74 14.72
CA ASP A 176 -15.03 0.72 14.83
C ASP A 176 -14.53 1.52 13.61
N ALA A 177 -14.79 1.02 12.40
CA ALA A 177 -14.46 1.73 11.17
C ALA A 177 -15.52 2.78 10.83
N ARG A 178 -15.14 4.08 10.88
CA ARG A 178 -16.02 5.17 10.45
C ARG A 178 -16.54 4.92 9.03
N TYR A 179 -17.84 5.08 8.84
CA TYR A 179 -18.54 4.93 7.56
C TYR A 179 -18.47 3.50 6.96
N THR A 180 -18.12 2.50 7.77
CA THR A 180 -18.10 1.10 7.33
C THR A 180 -18.95 0.25 8.28
N ILE A 181 -19.90 -0.48 7.72
CA ILE A 181 -20.77 -1.39 8.44
C ILE A 181 -20.23 -2.80 8.23
N GLY A 182 -19.76 -3.38 9.33
CA GLY A 182 -19.22 -4.73 9.34
C GLY A 182 -20.30 -5.81 9.35
N ILE A 183 -20.21 -6.78 8.45
CA ILE A 183 -21.12 -7.93 8.37
C ILE A 183 -20.27 -9.19 8.55
N ASP A 184 -20.41 -9.86 9.70
CA ASP A 184 -19.73 -11.12 9.96
C ASP A 184 -20.67 -12.29 9.70
N GLY A 185 -20.34 -13.02 8.64
CA GLY A 185 -21.07 -14.17 8.15
C GLY A 185 -20.56 -15.52 8.63
N SER A 186 -19.47 -15.55 9.39
CA SER A 186 -18.69 -16.77 9.62
C SER A 186 -19.49 -17.88 10.31
N ASP A 187 -20.40 -17.49 11.21
CA ASP A 187 -21.25 -18.38 12.00
C ASP A 187 -22.53 -18.89 11.31
N TYR A 188 -22.82 -18.45 10.07
CA TYR A 188 -24.13 -18.64 9.41
C TYR A 188 -24.02 -19.35 8.07
N ASP A 189 -24.88 -20.32 7.78
CA ASP A 189 -24.81 -21.12 6.55
C ASP A 189 -25.22 -20.30 5.31
N ARG A 190 -26.17 -19.38 5.49
CA ARG A 190 -26.64 -18.48 4.43
C ARG A 190 -26.84 -17.07 4.96
N ILE A 191 -26.50 -16.08 4.13
CA ILE A 191 -26.78 -14.66 4.41
C ILE A 191 -27.51 -14.07 3.22
N ASN A 192 -28.66 -13.48 3.46
CA ASN A 192 -29.36 -12.71 2.43
C ASN A 192 -29.09 -11.23 2.65
N ILE A 193 -28.57 -10.56 1.64
CA ILE A 193 -28.53 -9.10 1.56
C ILE A 193 -29.78 -8.67 0.81
N VAL A 194 -30.71 -8.05 1.52
CA VAL A 194 -32.00 -7.60 0.98
C VAL A 194 -31.98 -6.07 0.87
N VAL A 195 -32.14 -5.56 -0.35
CA VAL A 195 -32.31 -4.12 -0.60
C VAL A 195 -33.78 -3.84 -0.86
N GLU A 196 -34.41 -3.07 0.02
CA GLU A 196 -35.83 -2.73 -0.02
C GLU A 196 -36.11 -1.53 -0.93
N ALA A 197 -37.36 -1.39 -1.40
CA ALA A 197 -37.80 -0.29 -2.27
C ALA A 197 -37.65 1.12 -1.67
N ASN A 198 -37.59 1.22 -0.35
CA ASN A 198 -37.31 2.47 0.38
C ASN A 198 -35.81 2.86 0.35
N GLY A 199 -34.95 2.05 -0.28
CA GLY A 199 -33.49 2.22 -0.33
C GLY A 199 -32.77 1.76 0.95
N ASP A 200 -33.47 1.13 1.89
CA ASP A 200 -32.86 0.50 3.05
C ASP A 200 -32.32 -0.88 2.68
N ALA A 201 -31.22 -1.27 3.32
CA ALA A 201 -30.61 -2.57 3.09
C ALA A 201 -30.46 -3.31 4.43
N TYR A 202 -30.68 -4.62 4.40
CA TYR A 202 -30.60 -5.49 5.56
C TYR A 202 -29.78 -6.74 5.25
N ALA A 203 -29.04 -7.21 6.24
CA ALA A 203 -28.45 -8.54 6.25
C ALA A 203 -29.31 -9.46 7.11
N GLU A 204 -29.80 -10.55 6.51
CA GLU A 204 -30.56 -11.60 7.17
C GLU A 204 -29.71 -12.87 7.25
N TYR A 205 -29.59 -13.43 8.45
CA TYR A 205 -28.65 -14.52 8.73
C TYR A 205 -29.39 -15.81 9.05
N PHE A 206 -29.06 -16.89 8.33
CA PHE A 206 -29.70 -18.20 8.41
C PHE A 206 -28.70 -19.28 8.81
N ARG A 207 -29.16 -20.29 9.56
CA ARG A 207 -28.33 -21.40 10.01
C ARG A 207 -29.19 -22.66 10.22
N ASP A 208 -28.61 -23.82 9.97
CA ASP A 208 -29.22 -25.14 10.15
C ASP A 208 -30.48 -25.36 9.29
N ASP A 209 -30.47 -24.86 8.05
CA ASP A 209 -31.57 -24.95 7.07
C ASP A 209 -32.92 -24.40 7.57
N ILE A 210 -32.89 -23.53 8.60
CA ILE A 210 -34.08 -22.86 9.11
C ILE A 210 -34.49 -21.74 8.12
N GLU A 211 -35.77 -21.73 7.72
CA GLU A 211 -36.32 -20.74 6.77
C GLU A 211 -36.47 -19.34 7.36
N ILE A 212 -36.48 -19.21 8.69
CA ILE A 212 -36.61 -17.93 9.41
C ILE A 212 -35.21 -17.41 9.78
N PRO A 213 -34.89 -16.12 9.50
CA PRO A 213 -33.59 -15.57 9.85
C PRO A 213 -33.40 -15.53 11.37
N LYS A 214 -32.24 -16.01 11.85
CA LYS A 214 -31.85 -15.96 13.27
C LYS A 214 -31.52 -14.53 13.71
N LYS A 215 -31.01 -13.71 12.78
CA LYS A 215 -30.65 -12.31 13.00
C LYS A 215 -31.05 -11.52 11.75
N ARG A 216 -31.50 -10.28 11.96
CA ARG A 216 -31.64 -9.27 10.91
C ARG A 216 -30.95 -8.00 11.37
N GLU A 217 -30.09 -7.45 10.53
CA GLU A 217 -29.26 -6.28 10.83
C GLU A 217 -29.42 -5.24 9.72
N TYR A 218 -29.60 -3.97 10.11
CA TYR A 218 -29.65 -2.87 9.16
C TYR A 218 -28.22 -2.53 8.71
N ILE A 219 -27.99 -2.52 7.39
CA ILE A 219 -26.66 -2.34 6.80
C ILE A 219 -26.54 -1.07 5.94
N GLY A 220 -27.51 -0.15 6.06
CA GLY A 220 -27.37 1.24 5.62
C GLY A 220 -27.03 1.43 4.14
N ALA A 221 -28.04 1.62 3.29
CA ALA A 221 -27.85 1.96 1.88
C ALA A 221 -28.25 3.41 1.51
N LYS A 222 -28.74 4.21 2.48
CA LYS A 222 -29.22 5.58 2.22
C LYS A 222 -28.14 6.66 2.14
N ASN A 223 -27.02 6.51 2.84
CA ASN A 223 -25.97 7.54 2.85
C ASN A 223 -24.91 7.22 1.80
N GLU A 224 -24.49 8.23 1.01
CA GLU A 224 -23.46 8.03 -0.02
C GLU A 224 -22.12 7.53 0.53
N ASN A 225 -21.87 7.75 1.82
CA ASN A 225 -20.64 7.37 2.49
C ASN A 225 -20.70 5.99 3.16
N ASP A 226 -21.88 5.41 3.38
CA ASP A 226 -21.99 4.12 4.05
C ASP A 226 -21.47 3.02 3.11
N ARG A 227 -20.61 2.16 3.65
CA ARG A 227 -20.00 1.04 2.94
C ARG A 227 -20.15 -0.22 3.76
N ILE A 228 -20.41 -1.34 3.11
CA ILE A 228 -20.41 -2.64 3.77
C ILE A 228 -19.02 -3.26 3.74
N PHE A 229 -18.64 -3.95 4.81
CA PHE A 229 -17.49 -4.83 4.82
C PHE A 229 -17.97 -6.21 5.28
N LEU A 230 -18.23 -7.08 4.30
CA LEU A 230 -18.75 -8.41 4.53
C LEU A 230 -17.61 -9.42 4.52
N VAL A 231 -17.57 -10.27 5.54
CA VAL A 231 -16.68 -11.43 5.61
C VAL A 231 -17.54 -12.66 5.84
N ALA A 232 -17.57 -13.58 4.88
CA ALA A 232 -18.26 -14.86 4.99
C ALA A 232 -17.25 -16.00 4.86
N LYS A 233 -16.83 -16.56 6.01
CA LYS A 233 -15.89 -17.67 6.11
C LYS A 233 -16.55 -18.94 6.62
N PRO A 234 -16.20 -20.13 6.12
CA PRO A 234 -16.66 -21.38 6.69
C PRO A 234 -15.97 -21.66 8.04
N ASP A 235 -16.70 -21.54 9.15
CA ASP A 235 -16.24 -22.05 10.46
C ASP A 235 -16.42 -23.58 10.60
N ASN A 236 -17.24 -24.19 9.74
CA ASN A 236 -17.52 -25.63 9.70
C ASN A 236 -17.52 -26.10 8.24
N LEU A 237 -17.36 -27.41 7.99
CA LEU A 237 -17.35 -28.09 6.67
C LEU A 237 -18.59 -27.86 5.76
N ARG A 238 -19.45 -26.88 6.07
CA ARG A 238 -20.63 -26.50 5.29
C ARG A 238 -20.27 -25.33 4.38
N SER A 239 -20.64 -25.45 3.11
CA SER A 239 -20.55 -24.38 2.12
C SER A 239 -21.38 -23.17 2.55
N LYS A 240 -20.84 -21.97 2.37
CA LYS A 240 -21.55 -20.72 2.62
C LYS A 240 -22.23 -20.26 1.33
N THR A 241 -23.47 -19.78 1.45
CA THR A 241 -24.17 -19.14 0.34
C THR A 241 -24.56 -17.71 0.70
N ILE A 242 -24.14 -16.76 -0.11
CA ILE A 242 -24.56 -15.37 0.00
C ILE A 242 -25.60 -15.10 -1.07
N CYS A 243 -26.82 -14.76 -0.67
CA CYS A 243 -27.85 -14.35 -1.61
C CYS A 243 -27.94 -12.82 -1.60
N ILE A 244 -27.90 -12.19 -2.78
CA ILE A 244 -28.20 -10.76 -2.91
C ILE A 244 -29.54 -10.64 -3.60
N VAL A 245 -30.49 -10.02 -2.91
CA VAL A 245 -31.90 -9.93 -3.30
C VAL A 245 -32.28 -8.45 -3.41
N ALA A 246 -32.86 -8.09 -4.55
CA ALA A 246 -33.54 -6.81 -4.74
C ALA A 246 -35.03 -7.04 -4.56
N ASP A 247 -35.67 -6.30 -3.65
CA ASP A 247 -37.10 -6.43 -3.38
C ASP A 247 -37.96 -5.98 -4.57
N GLU A 248 -39.22 -6.42 -4.60
CA GLU A 248 -40.17 -6.02 -5.64
C GLU A 248 -40.30 -4.49 -5.71
N GLY A 249 -40.02 -3.91 -6.88
CA GLY A 249 -40.03 -2.47 -7.12
C GLY A 249 -38.65 -1.79 -7.05
N VAL A 250 -37.60 -2.53 -6.70
CA VAL A 250 -36.20 -2.07 -6.87
C VAL A 250 -35.71 -2.43 -8.26
N ASP A 251 -35.46 -1.43 -9.10
CA ASP A 251 -34.88 -1.64 -10.43
C ASP A 251 -33.48 -2.27 -10.36
N ARG A 252 -32.68 -1.83 -9.37
CA ARG A 252 -31.32 -2.31 -9.15
C ARG A 252 -30.86 -2.10 -7.70
N ALA A 253 -30.36 -3.16 -7.08
CA ALA A 253 -29.75 -3.13 -5.75
C ALA A 253 -28.28 -2.70 -5.85
N VAL A 254 -27.91 -1.57 -5.22
CA VAL A 254 -26.54 -1.06 -5.23
C VAL A 254 -25.88 -1.29 -3.87
N LEU A 255 -24.81 -2.07 -3.86
CA LEU A 255 -24.01 -2.37 -2.67
C LEU A 255 -22.62 -1.74 -2.80
N LYS A 256 -22.26 -0.88 -1.85
CA LYS A 256 -20.97 -0.19 -1.85
C LYS A 256 -20.06 -0.80 -0.79
N GLY A 257 -18.84 -1.19 -1.13
CA GLY A 257 -17.88 -1.65 -0.12
C GLY A 257 -17.02 -2.83 -0.55
N THR A 258 -16.68 -3.66 0.42
CA THR A 258 -15.82 -4.83 0.24
C THR A 258 -16.55 -6.08 0.69
N LEU A 259 -16.62 -7.09 -0.17
CA LEU A 259 -17.22 -8.38 0.13
C LEU A 259 -16.15 -9.45 -0.04
N TYR A 260 -15.88 -10.19 1.03
CA TYR A 260 -15.00 -11.35 1.02
C TYR A 260 -15.83 -12.60 1.34
N ILE A 261 -15.82 -13.56 0.41
CA ILE A 261 -16.73 -14.70 0.44
C ILE A 261 -15.95 -15.97 0.11
N GLU A 262 -15.97 -16.92 1.03
CA GLU A 262 -15.53 -18.31 0.83
C GLU A 262 -16.75 -19.20 0.59
N GLY A 263 -17.18 -19.30 -0.66
CA GLY A 263 -18.39 -20.02 -1.08
C GLY A 263 -19.13 -19.34 -2.22
N ASP A 264 -20.39 -19.72 -2.40
CA ASP A 264 -21.18 -19.32 -3.55
C ASP A 264 -21.98 -18.04 -3.31
N ILE A 265 -22.16 -17.25 -4.37
CA ILE A 265 -22.98 -16.04 -4.39
C ILE A 265 -24.13 -16.23 -5.36
N TRP A 266 -25.36 -16.04 -4.91
CA TRP A 266 -26.56 -16.11 -5.72
C TRP A 266 -27.13 -14.71 -5.91
N ILE A 267 -27.24 -14.28 -7.15
CA ILE A 267 -27.79 -12.98 -7.53
C ILE A 267 -29.24 -13.18 -7.99
N LEU A 268 -30.18 -12.76 -7.14
CA LEU A 268 -31.62 -12.98 -7.30
C LEU A 268 -32.36 -11.68 -7.66
N GLY A 269 -31.67 -10.77 -8.35
CA GLY A 269 -32.17 -9.46 -8.77
C GLY A 269 -31.10 -8.72 -9.56
N ASN A 270 -31.42 -7.58 -10.16
CA ASN A 270 -30.41 -6.71 -10.76
C ASN A 270 -29.53 -6.10 -9.67
N VAL A 271 -28.21 -6.33 -9.72
CA VAL A 271 -27.29 -5.94 -8.65
C VAL A 271 -26.08 -5.21 -9.21
N ASP A 272 -25.71 -4.10 -8.56
CA ASP A 272 -24.43 -3.41 -8.74
C ASP A 272 -23.60 -3.48 -7.46
N ILE A 273 -22.39 -4.03 -7.55
CA ILE A 273 -21.39 -3.92 -6.50
C ILE A 273 -20.41 -2.80 -6.85
N GLU A 274 -20.29 -1.80 -6.00
CA GLU A 274 -19.33 -0.71 -6.10
C GLU A 274 -18.19 -0.88 -5.09
N GLY A 275 -17.06 -1.43 -5.53
CA GLY A 275 -15.90 -1.65 -4.67
C GLY A 275 -15.16 -2.94 -4.98
N ILE A 276 -14.86 -3.73 -3.95
CA ILE A 276 -14.00 -4.91 -4.09
C ILE A 276 -14.80 -6.17 -3.76
N LEU A 277 -14.85 -7.11 -4.70
CA LEU A 277 -15.44 -8.43 -4.50
C LEU A 277 -14.31 -9.47 -4.50
N ILE A 278 -14.20 -10.24 -3.42
CA ILE A 278 -13.20 -11.29 -3.27
C ILE A 278 -13.93 -12.61 -3.08
N ILE A 279 -13.69 -13.54 -4.00
CA ILE A 279 -14.27 -14.88 -3.97
C ILE A 279 -13.17 -15.90 -3.93
N ASP A 280 -13.17 -16.72 -2.89
CA ASP A 280 -12.20 -17.78 -2.72
C ASP A 280 -12.91 -19.13 -2.62
N ASN A 281 -12.64 -20.02 -3.57
CA ASN A 281 -13.27 -21.34 -3.68
C ASN A 281 -14.81 -21.27 -3.74
N GLY A 282 -15.37 -20.73 -4.81
CA GLY A 282 -16.81 -20.62 -4.97
C GLY A 282 -17.24 -20.09 -6.34
N SER A 283 -18.55 -19.93 -6.50
CA SER A 283 -19.16 -19.52 -7.75
C SER A 283 -20.06 -18.31 -7.60
N ILE A 284 -20.16 -17.48 -8.64
CA ILE A 284 -21.30 -16.56 -8.78
C ILE A 284 -22.31 -17.21 -9.72
N ILE A 285 -23.55 -17.30 -9.24
CA ILE A 285 -24.71 -17.79 -9.97
C ILE A 285 -25.68 -16.63 -10.12
N VAL A 286 -25.91 -16.19 -11.36
CA VAL A 286 -26.84 -15.10 -11.70
C VAL A 286 -28.07 -15.69 -12.36
N ASP A 287 -29.24 -15.35 -11.83
CA ASP A 287 -30.51 -15.79 -12.43
C ASP A 287 -30.61 -15.27 -13.87
N PRO A 288 -31.00 -16.07 -14.90
CA PRO A 288 -30.85 -15.69 -16.31
C PRO A 288 -31.60 -14.43 -16.75
N SER A 289 -32.59 -14.00 -15.96
CA SER A 289 -33.38 -12.79 -16.22
C SER A 289 -32.80 -11.52 -15.58
N MET A 290 -31.70 -11.64 -14.84
CA MET A 290 -31.10 -10.56 -14.05
C MET A 290 -29.75 -10.12 -14.61
N GLU A 291 -29.32 -8.93 -14.23
CA GLU A 291 -28.00 -8.36 -14.56
C GLU A 291 -27.14 -8.18 -13.31
N PHE A 292 -25.87 -8.58 -13.40
CA PHE A 292 -24.89 -8.38 -12.34
C PHE A 292 -23.75 -7.49 -12.81
N HIS A 293 -23.55 -6.33 -12.19
CA HIS A 293 -22.37 -5.51 -12.44
C HIS A 293 -21.48 -5.38 -11.22
N CYS A 294 -20.17 -5.42 -11.44
CA CYS A 294 -19.16 -5.08 -10.45
C CYS A 294 -18.32 -3.91 -10.98
N ASN A 295 -18.47 -2.74 -10.36
CA ASN A 295 -17.72 -1.54 -10.67
C ASN A 295 -16.64 -1.32 -9.60
N GLY A 296 -15.43 -1.77 -9.89
CA GLY A 296 -14.29 -1.74 -8.97
C GLY A 296 -13.29 -2.85 -9.29
N LEU A 297 -13.17 -3.87 -8.46
CA LEU A 297 -12.25 -4.99 -8.69
C LEU A 297 -12.82 -6.30 -8.16
N MET A 298 -12.64 -7.37 -8.94
CA MET A 298 -12.92 -8.73 -8.49
C MET A 298 -11.61 -9.51 -8.32
N LEU A 299 -11.34 -10.04 -7.13
CA LEU A 299 -10.24 -10.98 -6.89
C LEU A 299 -10.80 -12.39 -6.72
N THR A 300 -10.22 -13.37 -7.40
CA THR A 300 -10.77 -14.72 -7.42
C THR A 300 -9.71 -15.82 -7.37
N ARG A 301 -10.03 -16.92 -6.69
CA ARG A 301 -9.25 -18.15 -6.70
C ARG A 301 -10.18 -19.35 -6.73
N ASN A 302 -9.88 -20.36 -7.56
CA ASN A 302 -10.74 -21.53 -7.78
C ASN A 302 -12.21 -21.15 -8.00
N PHE A 303 -12.44 -20.27 -8.97
CA PHE A 303 -13.71 -19.61 -9.19
C PHE A 303 -14.41 -20.09 -10.47
N SER A 304 -15.73 -20.23 -10.40
CA SER A 304 -16.61 -20.47 -11.56
C SER A 304 -17.71 -19.42 -11.67
N PHE A 305 -18.12 -19.14 -12.90
CA PHE A 305 -19.21 -18.20 -13.19
C PHE A 305 -20.35 -18.92 -13.92
N GLU A 306 -21.57 -18.76 -13.43
CA GLU A 306 -22.79 -19.21 -14.11
C GLU A 306 -23.73 -18.02 -14.37
N GLY A 307 -23.93 -17.68 -15.65
CA GLY A 307 -24.79 -16.59 -16.10
C GLY A 307 -24.20 -15.84 -17.30
N ASP A 308 -25.06 -15.21 -18.09
CA ASP A 308 -24.66 -14.53 -19.34
C ASP A 308 -24.64 -12.98 -19.23
N ASN A 309 -25.31 -12.41 -18.22
CA ASN A 309 -25.53 -10.97 -18.09
C ASN A 309 -24.64 -10.32 -17.02
N ILE A 310 -23.33 -10.39 -17.22
CA ILE A 310 -22.34 -9.89 -16.25
C ILE A 310 -21.42 -8.85 -16.85
N ALA A 311 -21.21 -7.75 -16.13
CA ALA A 311 -20.23 -6.73 -16.47
C ALA A 311 -19.32 -6.39 -15.29
N ILE A 312 -18.01 -6.58 -15.46
CA ILE A 312 -17.01 -6.23 -14.45
C ILE A 312 -16.14 -5.10 -15.02
N ASN A 313 -16.17 -3.93 -14.39
CA ASN A 313 -15.45 -2.74 -14.83
C ASN A 313 -14.44 -2.29 -13.77
N TYR A 314 -13.23 -1.95 -14.19
CA TYR A 314 -12.18 -1.49 -13.29
C TYR A 314 -12.42 -0.03 -12.86
N ASP A 315 -12.47 0.24 -11.56
CA ASP A 315 -12.54 1.61 -11.00
C ASP A 315 -11.55 1.81 -9.84
N ALA A 316 -10.39 2.39 -10.16
CA ALA A 316 -9.33 2.67 -9.20
C ALA A 316 -9.79 3.53 -8.00
N LYS A 317 -10.74 4.43 -8.18
CA LYS A 317 -11.21 5.32 -7.10
C LYS A 317 -12.05 4.55 -6.10
N LYS A 318 -12.93 3.66 -6.59
CA LYS A 318 -13.74 2.78 -5.73
C LYS A 318 -12.86 1.77 -5.00
N ILE A 319 -11.92 1.13 -5.69
CA ILE A 319 -10.94 0.21 -5.10
C ILE A 319 -10.17 0.86 -3.95
N LYS A 320 -9.61 2.05 -4.17
CA LYS A 320 -8.83 2.79 -3.17
C LYS A 320 -9.62 3.12 -1.91
N ARG A 321 -10.91 3.45 -2.06
CA ARG A 321 -11.79 3.79 -0.93
C ARG A 321 -12.23 2.57 -0.12
N CYS A 322 -12.51 1.45 -0.80
CA CYS A 322 -13.04 0.24 -0.16
C CYS A 322 -11.93 -0.69 0.37
N GLY A 323 -10.75 -0.65 -0.25
CA GLY A 323 -9.65 -1.58 0.05
C GLY A 323 -8.89 -1.31 1.34
N VAL A 324 -9.04 -0.14 1.96
CA VAL A 324 -8.20 0.28 3.11
C VAL A 324 -8.26 -0.68 4.29
N HIS A 325 -9.37 -1.38 4.47
CA HIS A 325 -9.57 -2.35 5.55
C HIS A 325 -9.18 -3.79 5.20
N ILE A 326 -8.72 -4.03 3.97
CA ILE A 326 -8.28 -5.34 3.51
C ILE A 326 -6.81 -5.56 3.92
N PRO A 327 -6.49 -6.68 4.60
CA PRO A 327 -5.10 -7.02 4.91
C PRO A 327 -4.21 -7.05 3.66
N GLY A 328 -3.03 -6.44 3.77
CA GLY A 328 -2.06 -6.36 2.68
C GLY A 328 -2.51 -5.51 1.48
N PHE A 329 -3.58 -4.72 1.59
CA PHE A 329 -3.95 -3.75 0.56
C PHE A 329 -2.99 -2.55 0.53
N ILE A 330 -2.71 -1.97 1.70
CA ILE A 330 -1.63 -1.01 1.88
C ILE A 330 -0.35 -1.82 2.05
N ASP A 331 0.56 -1.71 1.10
CA ASP A 331 1.83 -2.42 1.07
C ASP A 331 2.93 -1.44 0.64
N LEU A 332 3.65 -0.92 1.64
CA LEU A 332 4.66 0.10 1.44
C LEU A 332 5.96 -0.51 0.89
N ARG A 333 6.19 -0.34 -0.42
CA ARG A 333 7.40 -0.83 -1.09
C ARG A 333 8.24 0.31 -1.62
N MET A 334 9.52 0.36 -1.22
CA MET A 334 10.44 1.37 -1.68
C MET A 334 10.76 1.18 -3.17
N LYS A 335 10.43 2.17 -4.01
CA LYS A 335 10.76 2.20 -5.44
C LYS A 335 12.17 2.72 -5.67
N LEU A 336 12.52 3.80 -4.97
CA LEU A 336 13.75 4.53 -5.20
C LEU A 336 14.13 5.36 -3.98
N ILE A 337 15.41 5.39 -3.66
CA ILE A 337 16.01 6.41 -2.80
C ILE A 337 17.10 7.13 -3.58
N LYS A 338 17.03 8.46 -3.63
CA LYS A 338 18.05 9.26 -4.32
C LYS A 338 18.27 10.61 -3.68
N ARG A 339 19.47 11.15 -3.92
CA ARG A 339 19.77 12.55 -3.64
C ARG A 339 18.88 13.45 -4.51
N LYS A 340 18.34 14.51 -3.92
CA LYS A 340 17.47 15.46 -4.61
C LYS A 340 18.27 16.48 -5.40
#